data_AF-A0A7Y6XND5-F1
#
_entry.id   AF-A0A7Y6XND5-F1
#
_cell.length_a   1.000
_cell.length_b   1.000
_cell.length_c   1.000
_cell.angle_alpha   90.00
_cell.angle_beta   90.00
_cell.angle_gamma   90.00
#
_symmetry.space_group_name_H-M   'P 1'
#
loop_
_entity.id
_entity.type
_entity.pdbx_description
1 polymer ?
#
loop_
_entity_poly.entity_id
_entity_poly.type
_entity_poly.pdbx_seq_one_letter_code
_entity_poly.pdbx_strand_id
1 'polypeptide(L)'
;NKIPDTQMTIVGIIKNYHTSSAKSKIGPQIIYYNKDQLANVLIRFKAGDQEKVVAYTESVWDELRITEPLSYLVVENAFDNAFKREEALISIFDGLTVMLITVAGLGLFALAVFESQIREKELCIRKVLGANALSLLKNLNLRFVLLIALAMVISIPITQYLIGGWLDAFPYRIESTATYFIIASAFVLILAVVMLSIQGVGSVRKNPAEVLRNE
;
A
#
# COMPACT_ATOMS: atom_id res chain seq x y z
N ASN A 1 -36.86 7.89 5.31
CA ASN A 1 -37.05 6.93 6.42
C ASN A 1 -37.53 7.67 7.67
N LYS A 2 -38.84 7.86 7.81
CA LYS A 2 -39.43 8.27 9.08
C LYS A 2 -39.52 7.03 9.96
N ILE A 3 -39.12 7.15 11.22
CA ILE A 3 -39.35 6.11 12.22
C ILE A 3 -40.86 5.93 12.31
N PRO A 4 -41.40 4.70 12.22
CA PRO A 4 -42.84 4.48 12.38
C PRO A 4 -43.29 5.06 13.73
N ASP A 5 -44.46 5.70 13.75
CA ASP A 5 -45.02 6.43 14.91
C ASP A 5 -45.49 5.50 16.04
N THR A 6 -44.86 4.32 16.14
CA THR A 6 -45.25 3.19 16.98
C THR A 6 -44.25 3.08 18.12
N GLN A 7 -44.75 2.98 19.35
CA GLN A 7 -43.91 2.76 20.52
C GLN A 7 -43.20 1.40 20.40
N MET A 8 -41.87 1.40 20.49
CA MET A 8 -41.04 0.20 20.45
C MET A 8 -40.33 0.00 21.79
N THR A 9 -40.26 -1.25 22.25
CA THR A 9 -39.50 -1.62 23.45
C THR A 9 -38.07 -1.95 23.06
N ILE A 10 -37.09 -1.36 23.77
CA ILE A 10 -35.67 -1.68 23.59
C ILE A 10 -35.41 -3.02 24.30
N VAL A 11 -35.12 -4.06 23.52
CA VAL A 11 -34.84 -5.42 24.04
C VAL A 11 -33.34 -5.66 24.24
N GLY A 12 -32.48 -4.87 23.58
CA GLY A 12 -31.03 -4.98 23.72
C GLY A 12 -30.27 -3.94 22.91
N ILE A 13 -28.98 -3.82 23.20
CA ILE A 13 -28.03 -2.97 22.48
C ILE A 13 -26.89 -3.87 22.02
N ILE A 14 -26.56 -3.80 20.73
CA ILE A 14 -25.44 -4.53 20.15
C ILE A 14 -24.31 -3.58 19.79
N LYS A 15 -23.09 -4.12 19.65
CA LYS A 15 -21.95 -3.34 19.16
C LYS A 15 -22.20 -2.85 17.74
N ASN A 16 -21.68 -1.67 17.42
CA ASN A 16 -21.75 -1.10 16.09
C ASN A 16 -21.20 -2.07 15.04
N TYR A 17 -21.94 -2.23 13.95
CA TYR A 17 -21.56 -3.05 12.82
C TYR A 17 -21.88 -2.29 11.52
N HIS A 18 -21.14 -2.59 10.46
CA HIS A 18 -21.36 -1.96 9.16
C HIS A 18 -22.51 -2.65 8.44
N THR A 19 -23.58 -1.91 8.18
CA THR A 19 -24.72 -2.37 7.36
C THR A 19 -24.64 -1.91 5.91
N SER A 20 -23.72 -1.00 5.61
CA SER A 20 -23.51 -0.38 4.29
C SER A 20 -22.02 -0.44 3.94
N SER A 21 -21.61 0.19 2.84
CA SER A 21 -20.19 0.25 2.42
C SER A 21 -19.27 0.60 3.59
N ALA A 22 -18.09 -0.02 3.65
CA ALA A 22 -17.04 0.28 4.64
C ALA A 22 -16.62 1.77 4.66
N LYS A 23 -16.98 2.54 3.63
CA LYS A 23 -16.74 3.99 3.53
C LYS A 23 -17.81 4.85 4.18
N SER A 24 -18.89 4.27 4.69
CA SER A 24 -20.02 5.00 5.27
C SER A 24 -19.92 5.06 6.80
N LYS A 25 -20.21 6.22 7.38
CA LYS A 25 -20.29 6.38 8.83
C LYS A 25 -21.49 5.58 9.35
N ILE A 26 -21.28 4.76 10.39
CA ILE A 26 -22.38 4.03 11.03
C ILE A 26 -23.34 5.06 11.66
N GLY A 27 -24.52 5.21 11.06
CA GLY A 27 -25.62 6.00 11.61
C GLY A 27 -26.40 5.25 12.69
N PRO A 28 -27.30 5.94 13.43
CA PRO A 28 -28.19 5.27 14.39
C PRO A 28 -29.09 4.27 13.66
N GLN A 29 -29.20 3.06 14.20
CA GLN A 29 -29.95 1.97 13.60
C GLN A 29 -30.85 1.27 14.59
N ILE A 30 -31.99 0.85 14.09
CA ILE A 30 -32.96 0.04 14.81
C ILE A 30 -33.08 -1.27 14.03
N ILE A 31 -32.79 -2.38 14.71
CA ILE A 31 -33.08 -3.71 14.19
C ILE A 31 -34.41 -4.11 14.80
N TYR A 32 -35.39 -4.39 13.95
CA TYR A 32 -36.68 -4.90 14.38
C TYR A 32 -37.09 -6.05 13.45
N TYR A 33 -37.82 -7.01 14.02
CA TYR A 33 -38.38 -8.12 13.27
C TYR A 33 -39.83 -7.80 12.91
N ASN A 34 -40.14 -7.83 11.62
CA ASN A 34 -41.50 -7.69 11.12
C ASN A 34 -41.86 -8.93 10.30
N LYS A 35 -42.75 -9.77 10.85
CA LYS A 35 -43.23 -11.00 10.21
C LYS A 35 -43.92 -10.74 8.86
N ASP A 36 -44.51 -9.56 8.67
CA ASP A 36 -45.29 -9.24 7.48
C ASP A 36 -44.41 -8.59 6.38
N GLN A 37 -43.11 -8.37 6.64
CA GLN A 37 -42.13 -7.77 5.71
C GLN A 37 -40.86 -8.63 5.56
N LEU A 38 -41.00 -9.95 5.59
CA LEU A 38 -39.90 -10.88 5.32
C LEU A 38 -39.53 -10.84 3.83
N ALA A 39 -38.52 -10.04 3.48
CA ALA A 39 -38.02 -9.93 2.11
C ALA A 39 -36.80 -10.81 1.82
N ASN A 40 -35.94 -11.05 2.81
CA ASN A 40 -34.71 -11.82 2.63
C ASN A 40 -34.43 -12.68 3.86
N VAL A 41 -33.81 -13.84 3.65
CA VAL A 41 -33.36 -14.75 4.72
C VAL A 41 -31.84 -14.86 4.67
N LEU A 42 -31.19 -14.62 5.81
CA LEU A 42 -29.74 -14.82 5.95
C LEU A 42 -29.47 -16.21 6.52
N ILE A 43 -28.79 -17.05 5.75
CA ILE A 43 -28.39 -18.40 6.17
C ILE A 43 -26.90 -18.38 6.49
N ARG A 44 -26.54 -18.70 7.75
CA ARG A 44 -25.14 -18.88 8.17
C ARG A 44 -24.81 -20.36 8.20
N PHE A 45 -23.74 -20.75 7.54
CA PHE A 45 -23.26 -22.13 7.45
C PHE A 45 -21.75 -22.23 7.69
N LYS A 46 -21.23 -23.45 7.83
CA LYS A 46 -19.79 -23.70 8.02
C LYS A 46 -19.04 -23.58 6.69
N ALA A 47 -17.80 -23.08 6.74
CA ALA A 47 -16.95 -22.98 5.55
C ALA A 47 -16.82 -24.36 4.86
N GLY A 48 -16.99 -24.39 3.54
CA GLY A 48 -16.94 -25.62 2.73
C GLY A 48 -18.29 -26.34 2.51
N ASP A 49 -19.35 -25.99 3.24
CA ASP A 49 -20.68 -26.62 3.07
C ASP A 49 -21.63 -25.83 2.15
N GLN A 50 -21.13 -24.83 1.41
CA GLN A 50 -21.96 -23.93 0.60
C GLN A 50 -22.87 -24.68 -0.38
N GLU A 51 -22.33 -25.60 -1.17
CA GLU A 51 -23.11 -26.35 -2.16
C GLU A 51 -24.21 -27.19 -1.51
N LYS A 52 -23.92 -27.83 -0.36
CA LYS A 52 -24.90 -28.62 0.38
C LYS A 52 -26.04 -27.77 0.92
N VAL A 53 -25.71 -26.57 1.41
CA VAL A 53 -26.69 -25.63 1.97
C VAL A 53 -27.57 -25.05 0.87
N VAL A 54 -27.00 -24.73 -0.29
CA VAL A 54 -27.78 -24.28 -1.46
C VAL A 54 -28.73 -25.38 -1.91
N ALA A 55 -28.24 -26.61 -2.11
CA ALA A 55 -29.08 -27.74 -2.51
C ALA A 55 -30.20 -28.05 -1.50
N TYR A 56 -29.90 -27.96 -0.20
CA TYR A 56 -30.91 -28.11 0.84
C TYR A 56 -31.95 -26.97 0.81
N THR A 57 -31.50 -25.74 0.59
CA THR A 57 -32.39 -24.57 0.50
C THR A 57 -33.31 -24.67 -0.71
N GLU A 58 -32.81 -25.13 -1.86
CA GLU A 58 -33.60 -25.43 -3.06
C GLU A 58 -34.67 -26.50 -2.76
N SER A 59 -34.29 -27.59 -2.09
CA SER A 59 -35.25 -28.65 -1.75
C SER A 59 -36.41 -28.16 -0.86
N VAL A 60 -36.10 -27.29 0.12
CA VAL A 60 -37.11 -26.68 1.00
C VAL A 60 -37.97 -25.67 0.22
N TRP A 61 -37.36 -24.92 -0.71
CA TRP A 61 -38.07 -23.96 -1.55
C TRP A 61 -39.13 -24.65 -2.44
N ASP A 62 -38.76 -25.80 -3.00
CA ASP A 62 -39.66 -26.65 -3.79
C ASP A 62 -40.78 -27.27 -2.93
N GLU A 63 -40.45 -27.74 -1.73
CA GLU A 63 -41.44 -28.29 -0.78
C GLU A 63 -42.50 -27.25 -0.38
N LEU A 64 -42.08 -26.00 -0.20
CA LEU A 64 -42.96 -24.88 0.12
C LEU A 64 -43.83 -24.43 -1.08
N ARG A 65 -43.60 -24.99 -2.28
CA ARG A 65 -44.33 -24.68 -3.52
C ARG A 65 -44.32 -23.19 -3.86
N ILE A 66 -43.20 -22.52 -3.63
CA ILE A 66 -43.04 -21.10 -3.96
C ILE A 66 -42.84 -20.99 -5.49
N THR A 67 -43.76 -20.30 -6.17
CA THR A 67 -43.76 -20.19 -7.63
C THR A 67 -42.61 -19.34 -8.18
N GLU A 68 -42.04 -18.46 -7.35
CA GLU A 68 -40.91 -17.62 -7.75
C GLU A 68 -39.59 -18.39 -7.69
N PRO A 69 -38.67 -18.17 -8.64
CA PRO A 69 -37.36 -18.82 -8.63
C PRO A 69 -36.55 -18.40 -7.40
N LEU A 70 -35.87 -19.36 -6.78
CA LEU A 70 -34.96 -19.09 -5.67
C LEU A 70 -33.84 -18.16 -6.14
N SER A 71 -33.87 -16.92 -5.65
CA SER A 71 -32.79 -15.95 -5.85
C SER A 71 -31.93 -15.92 -4.59
N TYR A 72 -30.63 -16.19 -4.74
CA TYR A 72 -29.69 -16.14 -3.63
C TYR A 72 -28.46 -15.32 -4.00
N LEU A 73 -27.88 -14.67 -2.98
CA LEU A 73 -26.65 -13.93 -3.10
C LEU A 73 -25.66 -14.45 -2.05
N VAL A 74 -24.50 -14.89 -2.52
CA VAL A 74 -23.39 -15.22 -1.63
C VAL A 74 -22.77 -13.91 -1.16
N VAL A 75 -22.82 -13.69 0.15
CA VAL A 75 -22.38 -12.44 0.77
C VAL A 75 -20.92 -12.12 0.42
N GLU A 76 -20.05 -13.13 0.41
CA GLU A 76 -18.63 -13.01 0.06
C GLU A 76 -18.42 -12.42 -1.34
N ASN A 77 -19.09 -12.97 -2.35
CA ASN A 77 -19.01 -12.48 -3.74
C ASN A 77 -19.50 -11.02 -3.89
N ALA A 78 -20.46 -10.59 -3.06
CA ALA A 78 -20.91 -9.21 -3.07
C ALA A 78 -19.90 -8.26 -2.43
N PHE A 79 -19.16 -8.70 -1.42
CA PHE A 79 -18.04 -7.94 -0.86
C PHE A 79 -16.88 -7.83 -1.86
N ASP A 80 -16.51 -8.92 -2.56
CA ASP A 80 -15.45 -8.89 -3.56
C ASP A 80 -15.73 -7.84 -4.65
N ASN A 81 -16.96 -7.80 -5.15
CA ASN A 81 -17.35 -6.79 -6.15
C ASN A 81 -17.27 -5.35 -5.62
N ALA A 82 -17.48 -5.16 -4.31
CA ALA A 82 -17.37 -3.84 -3.69
C ALA A 82 -15.92 -3.37 -3.52
N PHE A 83 -14.94 -4.30 -3.47
CA PHE A 83 -13.51 -4.00 -3.29
C PHE A 83 -12.66 -4.11 -4.58
N LYS A 84 -13.19 -4.69 -5.66
CA LYS A 84 -12.49 -4.81 -6.96
C LYS A 84 -11.93 -3.48 -7.49
N ARG A 85 -12.62 -2.37 -7.23
CA ARG A 85 -12.14 -1.04 -7.67
C ARG A 85 -10.91 -0.61 -6.89
N GLU A 86 -10.89 -0.85 -5.59
CA GLU A 86 -9.78 -0.57 -4.68
C GLU A 86 -8.58 -1.44 -5.02
N GLU A 87 -8.78 -2.73 -5.26
CA GLU A 87 -7.71 -3.65 -5.69
C GLU A 87 -7.08 -3.22 -7.02
N ALA A 88 -7.89 -2.81 -8.00
CA ALA A 88 -7.38 -2.30 -9.27
C ALA A 88 -6.54 -1.03 -9.08
N LEU A 89 -6.95 -0.11 -8.20
CA LEU A 89 -6.16 1.09 -7.89
C LEU A 89 -4.83 0.73 -7.23
N ILE A 90 -4.83 -0.20 -6.26
CA ILE A 90 -3.58 -0.67 -5.62
C ILE A 90 -2.63 -1.24 -6.67
N SER A 91 -3.13 -2.10 -7.56
CA SER A 91 -2.32 -2.70 -8.62
C SER A 91 -1.70 -1.64 -9.57
N ILE A 92 -2.46 -0.61 -9.93
CA ILE A 92 -1.94 0.51 -10.74
C ILE A 92 -0.86 1.28 -9.98
N PHE A 93 -1.09 1.62 -8.70
CA PHE A 93 -0.11 2.32 -7.88
C PHE A 93 1.17 1.51 -7.66
N ASP A 94 1.07 0.19 -7.50
CA ASP A 94 2.22 -0.70 -7.38
C ASP A 94 3.06 -0.68 -8.66
N GLY A 95 2.41 -0.81 -9.82
CA GLY A 95 3.07 -0.71 -11.12
C GLY A 95 3.79 0.64 -11.32
N LEU A 96 3.12 1.74 -10.99
CA LEU A 96 3.71 3.09 -11.07
C LEU A 96 4.88 3.26 -10.08
N THR A 97 4.76 2.72 -8.88
CA THR A 97 5.82 2.75 -7.86
C THR A 97 7.08 2.05 -8.36
N VAL A 98 6.95 0.84 -8.91
CA VAL A 98 8.08 0.09 -9.45
C VAL A 98 8.74 0.85 -10.62
N MET A 99 7.94 1.43 -11.51
CA MET A 99 8.44 2.23 -12.62
C MET A 99 9.20 3.48 -12.13
N LEU A 100 8.65 4.21 -11.16
CA LEU A 100 9.28 5.39 -10.57
C LEU A 100 10.59 5.06 -9.85
N ILE A 101 10.63 3.98 -9.07
CA ILE A 101 11.86 3.52 -8.40
C ILE A 101 12.93 3.19 -9.43
N THR A 102 12.56 2.54 -10.53
CA THR A 102 13.51 2.19 -11.61
C THR A 102 14.07 3.45 -12.28
N VAL A 103 13.20 4.40 -12.66
CA VAL A 103 13.62 5.66 -13.31
C VAL A 103 14.47 6.52 -12.36
N ALA A 104 14.07 6.63 -11.10
CA ALA A 104 14.84 7.36 -10.08
C ALA A 104 16.22 6.72 -9.85
N GLY A 105 16.28 5.38 -9.80
CA GLY A 105 17.52 4.63 -9.69
C GLY A 105 18.47 4.87 -10.87
N LEU A 106 17.95 4.88 -12.10
CA LEU A 106 18.73 5.22 -13.29
C LEU A 106 19.26 6.66 -13.24
N GLY A 107 18.45 7.61 -12.77
CA GLY A 107 18.87 9.00 -12.60
C GLY A 107 20.00 9.15 -11.57
N LEU A 108 19.86 8.51 -10.41
CA LEU A 108 20.89 8.50 -9.37
C LEU A 108 22.18 7.85 -9.87
N PHE A 109 22.06 6.73 -10.59
CA PHE A 109 23.20 6.05 -11.21
C PHE A 109 23.91 6.95 -12.23
N ALA A 110 23.18 7.57 -13.15
CA ALA A 110 23.77 8.47 -14.15
C ALA A 110 24.53 9.64 -13.50
N LEU A 111 23.92 10.25 -12.47
CA LEU A 111 24.52 11.36 -11.72
C LEU A 111 25.83 10.92 -11.02
N ALA A 112 25.82 9.74 -10.40
CA ALA A 112 27.00 9.21 -9.73
C ALA A 112 28.11 8.76 -10.71
N VAL A 113 27.78 8.32 -11.93
CA VAL A 113 28.79 8.00 -12.96
C VAL A 113 29.50 9.30 -13.34
N PHE A 114 28.69 10.31 -13.66
CA PHE A 114 29.19 11.62 -14.08
C PHE A 114 30.07 12.27 -13.01
N GLU A 115 29.63 12.23 -11.75
CA GLU A 115 30.40 12.76 -10.63
C GLU A 115 31.72 11.99 -10.41
N SER A 116 31.69 10.66 -10.54
CA SER A 116 32.89 9.83 -10.43
C SER A 116 33.92 10.13 -11.52
N GLN A 117 33.48 10.47 -12.75
CA GLN A 117 34.38 10.85 -13.84
C GLN A 117 35.05 12.20 -13.58
N ILE A 118 34.28 13.20 -13.12
CA ILE A 118 34.82 14.54 -12.80
C ILE A 118 35.89 14.44 -11.69
N ARG A 119 35.66 13.58 -10.68
CA ARG A 119 36.57 13.42 -9.54
C ARG A 119 37.62 12.32 -9.75
N GLU A 120 37.70 11.71 -10.94
CA GLU A 120 38.54 10.52 -11.17
C GLU A 120 40.04 10.82 -10.91
N LYS A 121 40.52 12.02 -11.29
CA LYS A 121 41.90 12.47 -11.02
C LYS A 121 42.18 12.66 -9.52
N GLU A 122 41.26 13.29 -8.78
CA GLU A 122 41.40 13.49 -7.32
C GLU A 122 41.44 12.14 -6.58
N LEU A 123 40.57 11.21 -6.97
CA LEU A 123 40.49 9.87 -6.37
C LEU A 123 41.76 9.06 -6.65
N CYS A 124 42.33 9.14 -7.87
CA CYS A 124 43.58 8.46 -8.22
C CYS A 124 44.78 9.00 -7.44
N ILE A 125 44.92 10.32 -7.32
CA ILE A 125 46.00 10.95 -6.54
C ILE A 125 45.92 10.50 -5.08
N ARG A 126 44.72 10.55 -4.46
CA ARG A 126 44.53 10.10 -3.08
C ARG A 126 44.83 8.62 -2.89
N LYS A 127 44.45 7.77 -3.85
CA LYS A 127 44.73 6.32 -3.81
C LYS A 127 46.23 6.04 -3.89
N VAL A 128 46.98 6.77 -4.71
CA VAL A 128 48.46 6.67 -4.78
C VAL A 128 49.11 7.18 -3.49
N LEU A 129 48.53 8.19 -2.85
CA LEU A 129 48.94 8.70 -1.53
C LEU A 129 48.55 7.78 -0.36
N GLY A 130 48.06 6.56 -0.62
CA GLY A 130 47.79 5.54 0.40
C GLY A 130 46.39 5.58 1.01
N ALA A 131 45.44 6.33 0.42
CA ALA A 131 44.06 6.34 0.91
C ALA A 131 43.38 4.97 0.72
N ASN A 132 42.71 4.48 1.77
CA ASN A 132 41.94 3.25 1.73
C ASN A 132 40.76 3.36 0.75
N ALA A 133 40.56 2.33 -0.07
CA ALA A 133 39.41 2.21 -0.98
C ALA A 133 38.06 2.44 -0.27
N LEU A 134 37.94 1.97 0.98
CA LEU A 134 36.72 2.13 1.79
C LEU A 134 36.44 3.60 2.15
N SER A 135 37.48 4.40 2.45
CA SER A 135 37.30 5.81 2.81
C SER A 135 36.94 6.66 1.60
N LEU A 136 37.46 6.30 0.42
CA LEU A 136 37.11 6.92 -0.86
C LEU A 136 35.62 6.67 -1.18
N LEU A 137 35.15 5.43 -1.05
CA LEU A 137 33.74 5.06 -1.24
C LEU A 137 32.82 5.76 -0.23
N LYS A 138 33.19 5.81 1.05
CA LYS A 138 32.40 6.48 2.09
C LYS A 138 32.19 7.96 1.77
N ASN A 139 33.26 8.67 1.39
CA ASN A 139 33.17 10.10 1.09
C ASN A 139 32.34 10.38 -0.17
N LEU A 140 32.40 9.49 -1.17
CA LEU A 140 31.56 9.56 -2.36
C LEU A 140 30.08 9.37 -1.98
N ASN A 141 29.76 8.31 -1.24
CA ASN A 141 28.38 7.98 -0.86
C ASN A 141 27.75 9.00 0.10
N LEU A 142 28.52 9.60 1.02
CA LEU A 142 28.00 10.51 2.04
C LEU A 142 27.26 11.71 1.42
N ARG A 143 27.77 12.25 0.31
CA ARG A 143 27.15 13.39 -0.38
C ARG A 143 25.78 13.04 -0.95
N PHE A 144 25.67 11.89 -1.61
CA PHE A 144 24.40 11.41 -2.15
C PHE A 144 23.40 11.08 -1.05
N VAL A 145 23.85 10.42 0.03
CA VAL A 145 22.99 10.10 1.17
C VAL A 145 22.45 11.37 1.83
N LEU A 146 23.26 12.43 1.95
CA LEU A 146 22.78 13.73 2.46
C LEU A 146 21.72 14.37 1.56
N LEU A 147 21.90 14.32 0.23
CA LEU A 147 20.90 14.82 -0.72
C LEU A 147 19.58 14.04 -0.62
N ILE A 148 19.66 12.71 -0.50
CA ILE A 148 18.48 11.85 -0.34
C ILE A 148 17.79 12.13 1.00
N ALA A 149 18.55 12.27 2.09
CA ALA A 149 18.00 12.60 3.39
C ALA A 149 17.29 13.96 3.38
N LEU A 150 17.86 14.96 2.72
CA LEU A 150 17.21 16.28 2.55
C LEU A 150 15.91 16.14 1.75
N ALA A 151 15.92 15.38 0.65
CA ALA A 151 14.73 15.13 -0.15
C ALA A 151 13.64 14.41 0.66
N MET A 152 14.01 13.45 1.54
CA MET A 152 13.07 12.77 2.43
C MET A 152 12.43 13.72 3.44
N VAL A 153 13.22 14.61 4.06
CA VAL A 153 12.71 15.61 5.02
C VAL A 153 11.65 16.50 4.38
N ILE A 154 11.80 16.83 3.09
CA ILE A 154 10.84 17.63 2.34
C ILE A 154 9.65 16.78 1.86
N SER A 155 9.90 15.54 1.44
CA SER A 155 8.86 14.65 0.90
C SER A 155 7.85 14.24 1.97
N ILE A 156 8.30 13.90 3.18
CA ILE A 156 7.44 13.43 4.28
C ILE A 156 6.26 14.39 4.57
N PRO A 157 6.48 15.70 4.84
CA PRO A 157 5.37 16.60 5.13
C PRO A 157 4.44 16.81 3.94
N ILE A 158 4.97 16.84 2.71
CA ILE A 158 4.16 16.96 1.48
C ILE A 158 3.24 15.75 1.34
N THR A 159 3.80 14.55 1.50
CA THR A 159 3.04 13.31 1.41
C THR A 159 2.01 13.21 2.53
N GLN A 160 2.37 13.60 3.77
CA GLN A 160 1.43 13.60 4.90
C GLN A 160 0.26 14.57 4.67
N TYR A 161 0.50 15.74 4.08
CA TYR A 161 -0.56 16.69 3.74
C TYR A 161 -1.53 16.12 2.68
N LEU A 162 -1.00 15.54 1.61
CA LEU A 162 -1.81 14.95 0.53
C LEU A 162 -2.61 13.73 1.01
N ILE A 163 -1.96 12.81 1.72
CA ILE A 163 -2.61 11.61 2.27
C ILE A 163 -3.63 11.99 3.35
N GLY A 164 -3.35 13.00 4.17
CA GLY A 164 -4.29 13.50 5.17
C GLY A 164 -5.63 13.92 4.54
N GLY A 165 -5.58 14.76 3.51
CA GLY A 165 -6.79 15.17 2.79
C GLY A 165 -7.52 14.01 2.10
N TRP A 166 -6.78 13.01 1.63
CA TRP A 166 -7.38 11.79 1.07
C TRP A 166 -8.03 10.91 2.15
N LEU A 167 -7.39 10.73 3.31
CA LEU A 167 -7.88 9.95 4.45
C LEU A 167 -9.11 10.59 5.10
N ASP A 168 -9.30 11.90 4.99
CA ASP A 168 -10.50 12.59 5.49
C ASP A 168 -11.79 12.18 4.76
N ALA A 169 -11.68 11.65 3.54
CA ALA A 169 -12.82 11.07 2.83
C ALA A 169 -13.30 9.73 3.42
N PHE A 170 -12.55 9.14 4.36
CA PHE A 170 -12.84 7.84 4.94
C PHE A 170 -13.16 7.96 6.44
N PRO A 171 -14.38 7.58 6.88
CA PRO A 171 -14.77 7.64 8.28
C PRO A 171 -14.01 6.62 9.15
N TYR A 172 -13.55 5.53 8.56
CA TYR A 172 -12.64 4.56 9.16
C TYR A 172 -11.29 4.67 8.46
N ARG A 173 -10.34 5.29 9.15
CA ARG A 173 -9.01 5.62 8.61
C ARG A 173 -7.91 5.10 9.52
N ILE A 174 -6.72 4.96 8.96
CA ILE A 174 -5.51 4.63 9.71
C ILE A 174 -5.17 5.81 10.62
N GLU A 175 -5.03 5.55 11.92
CA GLU A 175 -4.76 6.60 12.92
C GLU A 175 -3.29 7.06 12.91
N SER A 176 -2.36 6.17 12.54
CA SER A 176 -0.92 6.48 12.50
C SER A 176 -0.29 6.04 11.18
N THR A 177 0.18 7.02 10.40
CA THR A 177 0.95 6.80 9.17
C THR A 177 2.47 6.78 9.40
N ALA A 178 2.93 7.16 10.60
CA ALA A 178 4.35 7.33 10.93
C ALA A 178 5.17 6.05 10.71
N THR A 179 4.64 4.89 11.09
CA THR A 179 5.32 3.59 10.89
C THR A 179 5.62 3.33 9.42
N TYR A 180 4.67 3.63 8.52
CA TYR A 180 4.85 3.45 7.08
C TYR A 180 5.89 4.40 6.52
N PHE A 181 5.93 5.65 6.98
CA PHE A 181 6.98 6.61 6.58
C PHE A 181 8.38 6.15 7.00
N ILE A 182 8.53 5.61 8.21
CA ILE A 182 9.81 5.10 8.70
C ILE A 182 10.27 3.91 7.85
N ILE A 183 9.39 2.93 7.61
CA ILE A 183 9.70 1.75 6.80
C ILE A 183 10.07 2.14 5.37
N ALA A 184 9.28 3.01 4.75
CA ALA A 184 9.51 3.47 3.38
C ALA A 184 10.83 4.26 3.26
N SER A 185 11.10 5.16 4.22
CA SER A 185 12.35 5.95 4.23
C SER A 185 13.57 5.06 4.42
N ALA A 186 13.50 4.08 5.31
CA ALA A 186 14.56 3.10 5.51
C ALA A 186 14.80 2.27 4.25
N PHE A 187 13.74 1.80 3.60
CA PHE A 187 13.82 1.03 2.35
C PHE A 187 14.50 1.83 1.23
N VAL A 188 14.11 3.09 1.02
CA VAL A 188 14.70 3.96 0.00
C VAL A 188 16.17 4.27 0.30
N LEU A 189 16.54 4.51 1.57
CA LEU A 189 17.93 4.70 1.96
C LEU A 189 18.78 3.45 1.67
N ILE A 190 18.28 2.26 2.03
CA ILE A 190 18.96 0.99 1.77
C ILE A 190 19.16 0.81 0.27
N LEU A 191 18.10 0.98 -0.54
CA LEU A 191 18.18 0.87 -1.99
C LEU A 191 19.21 1.83 -2.58
N ALA A 192 19.21 3.09 -2.17
CA ALA A 192 20.16 4.07 -2.66
C ALA A 192 21.61 3.70 -2.30
N VAL A 193 21.85 3.29 -1.05
CA VAL A 193 23.19 2.86 -0.62
C VAL A 193 23.66 1.64 -1.41
N VAL A 194 22.78 0.67 -1.66
CA VAL A 194 23.10 -0.52 -2.48
C VAL A 194 23.46 -0.11 -3.90
N MET A 195 22.64 0.71 -4.56
CA MET A 195 22.90 1.19 -5.93
C MET A 195 24.22 1.94 -6.04
N LEU A 196 24.47 2.89 -5.13
CA LEU A 196 25.70 3.68 -5.11
C LEU A 196 26.94 2.82 -4.79
N SER A 197 26.79 1.81 -3.94
CA SER A 197 27.89 0.90 -3.60
C SER A 197 28.29 0.03 -4.80
N ILE A 198 27.33 -0.52 -5.53
CA ILE A 198 27.58 -1.33 -6.74
C ILE A 198 28.38 -0.50 -7.76
N GLN A 199 28.00 0.74 -7.94
CA GLN A 199 28.67 1.65 -8.86
C GLN A 199 30.06 2.10 -8.39
N GLY A 200 30.16 2.53 -7.13
CA GLY A 200 31.41 3.04 -6.55
C GLY A 200 32.52 2.00 -6.57
N VAL A 201 32.19 0.72 -6.32
CA VAL A 201 33.17 -0.38 -6.39
C VAL A 201 33.79 -0.49 -7.78
N GLY A 202 33.02 -0.29 -8.84
CA GLY A 202 33.53 -0.27 -10.22
C GLY A 202 34.56 0.84 -10.45
N SER A 203 34.26 2.07 -10.00
CA SER A 203 35.15 3.22 -10.16
C SER A 203 36.44 3.11 -9.34
N VAL A 204 36.36 2.61 -8.10
CA VAL A 204 37.53 2.51 -7.22
C VAL A 204 38.46 1.36 -7.62
N ARG A 205 37.98 0.34 -8.34
CA ARG A 205 38.80 -0.79 -8.80
C ARG A 205 39.62 -0.50 -10.06
N LYS A 206 39.37 0.61 -10.77
CA LYS A 206 40.20 0.98 -11.93
C LYS A 206 41.67 1.17 -11.55
N ASN A 207 42.55 0.75 -12.46
CA ASN A 207 44.00 0.83 -12.27
C ASN A 207 44.45 2.29 -12.45
N PRO A 208 45.03 2.94 -11.41
CA PRO A 208 45.47 4.33 -11.51
C PRO A 208 46.54 4.56 -12.58
N ALA A 209 47.31 3.51 -12.93
CA ALA A 209 48.31 3.60 -14.00
C ALA A 209 47.70 3.74 -15.40
N GLU A 210 46.47 3.25 -15.64
CA GLU A 210 45.77 3.45 -16.91
C GLU A 210 45.13 4.85 -16.98
N VAL A 211 44.57 5.33 -15.86
CA VAL A 211 43.93 6.65 -15.78
C VAL A 211 44.95 7.78 -15.96
N LEU A 212 46.16 7.60 -15.44
CA LEU A 212 47.25 8.59 -15.56
C LEU A 212 48.04 8.49 -16.88
N ARG A 213 47.93 7.37 -17.61
CA ARG A 213 48.66 7.12 -18.86
C ARG A 213 47.84 7.37 -20.12
N ASN A 214 46.52 7.49 -20.02
CA ASN A 214 45.66 7.89 -21.13
C ASN A 214 45.67 9.41 -21.41
N GLU A 215 46.73 10.10 -20.96
CA GLU A 215 47.20 11.37 -21.51
C GLU A 215 48.60 11.16 -22.11
#